data_AF-A0A179G570-F1
#
_entry.id   AF-A0A179G570-F1
#
_cell.length_a   1.000
_cell.length_b   1.000
_cell.length_c   1.000
_cell.angle_alpha   90.00
_cell.angle_beta   90.00
_cell.angle_gamma   90.00
#
_symmetry.space_group_name_H-M   'P 1'
#
loop_
_entity.id
_entity.type
_entity.pdbx_description
1 polymer ?
#
loop_
_entity_poly.entity_id
_entity_poly.type
_entity_poly.pdbx_seq_one_letter_code
_entity_poly.pdbx_strand_id
1 'polypeptide(L)'
;MYTNKIAALVGAIAAIEQASALSLHRHEHKLQKKAEAVVWETVFETIYVTAGAPAPEPTVKADAGTVTSQQVVVVTPPAQVKPPVVQAVNVPTKIVTSVKPAPTYGSGSGSGSGSGSGSKNGPGFSGKRGLAYNDPLLANLFGGSCKKGECTWAYNWADSASGLDSKYSFIPTLWGNKQDFLSRWGSSCSKGDGAKAVFAFNEPDNAGQAAMAPGDAADLFVKYMNPCSGKTIVGAPSVSNSNLDNEGLKWLQDFVSQCKGKGCKYDFCNVHWYSPASAIDTLFSHLEEAHKICDGKPIWLTEFAPTGSPSEIDEFMKKAIPKLDSLDYLTAYSYFMVKPDSLLSGANALSSLGNIYASA
;
A
#
# COMPACT_ATOMS: atom_id res chain seq x y z
N MET A 1 -4.28 -46.48 6.15
CA MET A 1 -3.77 -45.26 5.50
C MET A 1 -4.85 -44.20 5.57
N TYR A 2 -4.44 -42.93 5.70
CA TYR A 2 -5.23 -41.68 5.71
C TYR A 2 -5.43 -41.02 7.09
N THR A 3 -4.37 -40.32 7.47
CA THR A 3 -4.32 -39.20 8.40
C THR A 3 -4.73 -37.88 7.72
N ASN A 4 -5.38 -37.03 8.51
CA ASN A 4 -5.32 -35.55 8.54
C ASN A 4 -5.85 -34.72 7.35
N LYS A 5 -7.04 -34.10 7.55
CA LYS A 5 -7.37 -32.75 7.04
C LYS A 5 -8.33 -32.03 8.00
N ILE A 6 -7.83 -31.54 9.14
CA ILE A 6 -8.51 -30.52 9.95
C ILE A 6 -7.48 -29.43 10.26
N ALA A 7 -7.23 -28.56 9.28
CA ALA A 7 -6.44 -27.33 9.41
C ALA A 7 -6.61 -26.48 8.14
N ALA A 8 -7.84 -26.06 7.81
CA ALA A 8 -8.07 -25.22 6.62
C ALA A 8 -9.06 -24.06 6.83
N LEU A 9 -9.72 -23.95 7.98
CA LEU A 9 -10.82 -22.99 8.14
C LEU A 9 -10.39 -21.62 8.72
N VAL A 10 -9.28 -21.54 9.43
CA VAL A 10 -8.81 -20.26 10.02
C VAL A 10 -8.01 -19.41 9.01
N GLY A 11 -7.35 -20.04 8.03
CA GLY A 11 -6.62 -19.32 6.97
C GLY A 11 -7.52 -18.71 5.90
N ALA A 12 -8.73 -19.24 5.69
CA ALA A 12 -9.65 -18.74 4.66
C ALA A 12 -10.25 -17.37 5.01
N ILE A 13 -10.47 -17.09 6.30
CA ILE A 13 -11.07 -15.80 6.74
C ILE A 13 -10.06 -14.66 6.58
N ALA A 14 -8.81 -14.86 7.00
CA ALA A 14 -7.75 -13.86 6.82
C ALA A 14 -7.43 -13.60 5.33
N ALA A 15 -7.47 -14.64 4.49
CA ALA A 15 -7.26 -14.49 3.04
C ALA A 15 -8.43 -13.76 2.34
N ILE A 16 -9.67 -13.93 2.80
CA ILE A 16 -10.84 -13.20 2.28
C ILE A 16 -10.78 -11.72 2.69
N GLU A 17 -10.32 -11.41 3.90
CA GLU A 17 -10.18 -10.03 4.40
C GLU A 17 -9.05 -9.28 3.66
N GLN A 18 -7.91 -9.94 3.43
CA GLN A 18 -6.81 -9.40 2.61
C GLN A 18 -7.21 -9.23 1.14
N ALA A 19 -7.91 -10.19 0.55
CA ALA A 19 -8.42 -10.07 -0.82
C ALA A 19 -9.48 -8.96 -0.97
N SER A 20 -10.25 -8.69 0.08
CA SER A 20 -11.27 -7.62 0.09
C SER A 20 -10.65 -6.22 0.17
N ALA A 21 -9.58 -6.03 0.96
CA ALA A 21 -8.82 -4.79 0.99
C ALA A 21 -8.12 -4.49 -0.36
N LEU A 22 -7.58 -5.52 -1.01
CA LEU A 22 -7.02 -5.45 -2.37
C LEU A 22 -8.10 -5.20 -3.45
N SER A 23 -9.32 -5.70 -3.26
CA SER A 23 -10.46 -5.49 -4.17
C SER A 23 -11.03 -4.07 -4.10
N LEU A 24 -11.13 -3.47 -2.90
CA LEU A 24 -11.54 -2.07 -2.72
C LEU A 24 -10.56 -1.10 -3.40
N HIS A 25 -9.26 -1.38 -3.35
CA HIS A 25 -8.23 -0.58 -4.03
C HIS A 25 -8.37 -0.61 -5.57
N ARG A 26 -8.82 -1.73 -6.16
CA ARG A 26 -9.04 -1.91 -7.60
C ARG A 26 -10.11 -0.95 -8.18
N HIS A 27 -10.99 -0.40 -7.36
CA HIS A 27 -12.09 0.46 -7.80
C HIS A 27 -11.80 1.97 -7.69
N GLU A 28 -10.87 2.41 -6.84
CA GLU A 28 -10.68 3.85 -6.54
C GLU A 28 -9.84 4.61 -7.58
N HIS A 29 -9.11 3.92 -8.48
CA HIS A 29 -8.30 4.56 -9.54
C HIS A 29 -9.08 4.87 -10.83
N LYS A 30 -10.40 4.63 -10.89
CA LYS A 30 -11.20 5.10 -12.03
C LYS A 30 -11.32 6.62 -11.97
N LEU A 31 -10.50 7.29 -12.77
CA LEU A 31 -10.57 8.71 -13.11
C LEU A 31 -12.02 9.22 -13.09
N GLN A 32 -12.31 10.14 -12.17
CA GLN A 32 -13.56 10.91 -12.14
C GLN A 32 -13.66 11.77 -13.41
N LYS A 33 -14.06 11.15 -14.52
CA LYS A 33 -14.83 11.90 -15.53
C LYS A 33 -16.22 12.09 -14.93
N LYS A 34 -16.72 13.34 -14.95
CA LYS A 34 -18.12 13.66 -14.67
C LYS A 34 -19.02 12.78 -15.54
N ALA A 35 -19.43 11.65 -15.00
CA ALA A 35 -20.54 10.86 -15.48
C ALA A 35 -21.46 10.76 -14.26
N GLU A 36 -22.73 11.09 -14.45
CA GLU A 36 -23.76 10.88 -13.44
C GLU A 36 -23.64 9.43 -12.97
N ALA A 37 -23.18 9.25 -11.73
CA ALA A 37 -22.95 7.95 -11.15
C ALA A 37 -24.32 7.40 -10.76
N VAL A 38 -24.82 6.42 -11.52
CA VAL A 38 -25.87 5.54 -11.01
C VAL A 38 -25.21 4.70 -9.93
N VAL A 39 -25.46 5.05 -8.67
CA VAL A 39 -25.01 4.30 -7.49
C VAL A 39 -25.93 3.09 -7.36
N TRP A 40 -25.39 1.90 -7.61
CA TRP A 40 -26.08 0.66 -7.30
C TRP A 40 -25.73 0.27 -5.86
N GLU A 41 -26.71 0.34 -4.96
CA GLU A 41 -26.57 -0.19 -3.60
C GLU A 41 -27.13 -1.61 -3.56
N THR A 42 -26.29 -2.58 -3.17
CA THR A 42 -26.74 -3.95 -2.88
C THR A 42 -26.94 -4.09 -1.38
N VAL A 43 -28.19 -4.20 -0.95
CA VAL A 43 -28.55 -4.42 0.46
C VAL A 43 -28.79 -5.92 0.68
N PHE A 44 -28.09 -6.50 1.66
CA PHE A 44 -28.34 -7.87 2.12
C PHE A 44 -29.09 -7.82 3.46
N GLU A 45 -30.27 -8.43 3.52
CA GLU A 45 -31.02 -8.62 4.75
C GLU A 45 -31.08 -10.11 5.09
N THR A 46 -30.57 -10.48 6.27
CA THR A 46 -30.59 -11.86 6.76
C THR A 46 -31.79 -12.06 7.67
N ILE A 47 -32.75 -12.87 7.22
CA ILE A 47 -33.93 -13.23 8.02
C ILE A 47 -33.76 -14.64 8.58
N TYR A 48 -33.87 -14.78 9.90
CA TYR A 48 -33.89 -16.08 10.56
C TYR A 48 -35.31 -16.62 10.61
N VAL A 49 -35.54 -17.80 10.03
CA VAL A 49 -36.83 -18.50 10.07
C VAL A 49 -36.74 -19.79 10.89
N THR A 50 -37.84 -20.15 11.55
CA THR A 50 -37.96 -21.42 12.27
C THR A 50 -38.06 -22.58 11.27
N ALA A 51 -37.30 -23.65 11.49
CA ALA A 51 -37.31 -24.83 10.62
C ALA A 51 -38.72 -25.40 10.46
N GLY A 52 -39.22 -25.47 9.22
CA GLY A 52 -40.56 -25.95 8.89
C GLY A 52 -41.64 -24.88 8.69
N ALA A 53 -41.34 -23.60 8.95
CA ALA A 53 -42.22 -22.49 8.58
C ALA A 53 -41.98 -22.07 7.12
N PRO A 54 -43.02 -21.65 6.37
CA PRO A 54 -42.84 -21.06 5.05
C PRO A 54 -41.99 -19.79 5.16
N ALA A 55 -41.08 -19.59 4.21
CA ALA A 55 -40.25 -18.38 4.16
C ALA A 55 -41.15 -17.14 4.01
N PRO A 56 -40.89 -16.05 4.75
CA PRO A 56 -41.67 -14.83 4.61
C PRO A 56 -41.49 -14.26 3.20
N GLU A 57 -42.57 -13.76 2.61
CA GLU A 57 -42.51 -13.04 1.34
C GLU A 57 -41.66 -11.76 1.51
N PRO A 58 -40.78 -11.44 0.56
CA PRO A 58 -39.96 -10.23 0.64
C PRO A 58 -40.86 -8.98 0.55
N THR A 59 -40.92 -8.19 1.63
CA THR A 59 -41.56 -6.87 1.61
C THR A 59 -40.56 -5.79 1.23
N VAL A 60 -40.80 -5.10 0.13
CA VAL A 60 -40.00 -3.95 -0.32
C VAL A 60 -40.30 -2.75 0.56
N LYS A 61 -39.29 -2.14 1.20
CA LYS A 61 -39.43 -0.80 1.78
C LYS A 61 -39.57 0.19 0.62
N ALA A 62 -40.72 0.85 0.54
CA ALA A 62 -40.99 1.88 -0.45
C ALA A 62 -40.21 3.16 -0.10
N ASP A 63 -38.93 3.21 -0.45
CA ASP A 63 -38.21 4.49 -0.63
C ASP A 63 -36.91 4.42 -1.45
N ALA A 64 -36.65 3.34 -2.20
CA ALA A 64 -35.41 3.20 -2.96
C ALA A 64 -35.65 2.78 -4.42
N GLY A 65 -36.06 3.75 -5.26
CA GLY A 65 -35.91 3.70 -6.72
C GLY A 65 -36.44 2.45 -7.47
N THR A 66 -36.14 2.39 -8.77
CA THR A 66 -36.60 1.32 -9.67
C THR A 66 -35.77 0.05 -9.47
N VAL A 67 -36.34 -0.97 -8.83
CA VAL A 67 -35.71 -2.29 -8.64
C VAL A 67 -35.71 -3.08 -9.95
N THR A 68 -34.54 -3.49 -10.45
CA THR A 68 -34.39 -4.18 -11.74
C THR A 68 -34.19 -5.70 -11.65
N SER A 69 -33.94 -6.29 -10.47
CA SER A 69 -33.87 -7.76 -10.28
C SER A 69 -33.90 -8.16 -8.80
N GLN A 70 -34.49 -9.32 -8.46
CA GLN A 70 -34.43 -9.96 -7.14
C GLN A 70 -34.01 -11.43 -7.27
N GLN A 71 -33.10 -11.90 -6.41
CA GLN A 71 -32.73 -13.32 -6.30
C GLN A 71 -32.78 -13.75 -4.83
N VAL A 72 -33.46 -14.87 -4.56
CA VAL A 72 -33.55 -15.49 -3.23
C VAL A 72 -32.72 -16.77 -3.25
N VAL A 73 -31.69 -16.84 -2.39
CA VAL A 73 -30.87 -18.05 -2.22
C VAL A 73 -31.16 -18.61 -0.83
N VAL A 74 -31.90 -19.73 -0.78
CA VAL A 74 -32.17 -20.45 0.46
C VAL A 74 -31.01 -21.42 0.71
N VAL A 75 -30.20 -21.15 1.73
CA VAL A 75 -29.12 -22.05 2.15
C VAL A 75 -29.59 -22.85 3.36
N THR A 76 -29.86 -24.14 3.18
CA THR A 76 -30.15 -25.04 4.31
C THR A 76 -28.85 -25.38 5.05
N PRO A 77 -28.77 -25.18 6.38
CA PRO A 77 -27.63 -25.63 7.17
C PRO A 77 -27.53 -27.17 7.16
N PRO A 78 -26.33 -27.77 7.13
CA PRO A 78 -26.19 -29.20 7.33
C PRO A 78 -26.68 -29.59 8.74
N ALA A 79 -27.35 -30.75 8.82
CA ALA A 79 -27.93 -31.26 10.06
C ALA A 79 -26.89 -31.37 11.19
N GLN A 80 -27.22 -30.84 12.37
CA GLN A 80 -26.39 -30.97 13.56
C GLN A 80 -26.31 -32.43 14.00
N VAL A 81 -25.14 -33.04 13.85
CA VAL A 81 -24.83 -34.34 14.46
C VAL A 81 -24.39 -34.08 15.91
N LYS A 82 -25.10 -34.69 16.86
CA LYS A 82 -24.84 -34.58 18.30
C LYS A 82 -23.40 -35.04 18.63
N PRO A 83 -22.61 -34.33 19.47
CA PRO A 83 -21.25 -34.74 19.78
C PRO A 83 -21.21 -36.03 20.62
N PRO A 84 -20.26 -36.96 20.38
CA PRO A 84 -20.02 -38.06 21.30
C PRO A 84 -19.30 -37.57 22.56
N VAL A 85 -19.70 -38.12 23.70
CA VAL A 85 -19.05 -37.93 25.01
C VAL A 85 -17.66 -38.59 24.96
N VAL A 86 -16.60 -37.84 25.26
CA VAL A 86 -15.24 -38.37 25.38
C VAL A 86 -14.73 -38.15 26.81
N GLN A 87 -14.33 -39.25 27.45
CA GLN A 87 -13.73 -39.29 28.79
C GLN A 87 -12.32 -38.67 28.79
N ALA A 88 -11.99 -37.99 29.89
CA ALA A 88 -10.69 -37.37 30.11
C ALA A 88 -9.59 -38.41 30.32
N VAL A 89 -8.50 -38.31 29.54
CA VAL A 89 -7.25 -39.06 29.78
C VAL A 89 -6.14 -38.06 30.09
N ASN A 90 -5.63 -38.13 31.32
CA ASN A 90 -4.45 -37.41 31.78
C ASN A 90 -3.19 -37.94 31.09
N VAL A 91 -2.38 -37.06 30.50
CA VAL A 91 -1.01 -37.37 30.07
C VAL A 91 -0.06 -36.24 30.51
N PRO A 92 1.07 -36.55 31.19
CA PRO A 92 1.93 -35.53 31.79
C PRO A 92 2.82 -34.80 30.79
N THR A 93 2.94 -33.48 30.97
CA THR A 93 3.82 -32.57 30.23
C THR A 93 5.29 -32.75 30.65
N LYS A 94 6.21 -32.99 29.70
CA LYS A 94 7.64 -32.75 29.89
C LYS A 94 8.07 -31.54 29.05
N ILE A 95 8.53 -30.50 29.74
CA ILE A 95 9.15 -29.31 29.17
C ILE A 95 10.64 -29.62 28.97
N VAL A 96 11.16 -29.45 27.75
CA VAL A 96 12.60 -29.45 27.47
C VAL A 96 12.95 -28.10 26.85
N THR A 97 13.64 -27.28 27.64
CA THR A 97 14.23 -26.00 27.23
C THR A 97 15.61 -26.29 26.64
N SER A 98 15.88 -25.86 25.41
CA SER A 98 17.25 -25.77 24.90
C SER A 98 17.52 -24.35 24.37
N VAL A 99 18.49 -23.69 24.99
CA VAL A 99 18.97 -22.35 24.65
C VAL A 99 20.26 -22.52 23.83
N LYS A 100 20.34 -21.90 22.65
CA LYS A 100 21.57 -21.85 21.83
C LYS A 100 22.25 -20.47 22.00
N PRO A 101 23.55 -20.40 22.33
CA PRO A 101 24.28 -19.14 22.49
C PRO A 101 24.57 -18.42 21.16
N ALA A 102 24.63 -17.08 21.23
CA ALA A 102 25.03 -16.17 20.17
C ALA A 102 26.54 -16.22 19.88
N PRO A 103 27.01 -15.97 18.63
CA PRO A 103 28.42 -15.81 18.34
C PRO A 103 28.88 -14.37 18.65
N THR A 104 29.94 -14.28 19.45
CA THR A 104 30.79 -13.12 19.66
C THR A 104 31.70 -12.87 18.47
N TYR A 105 31.72 -11.64 17.94
CA TYR A 105 32.81 -11.16 17.08
C TYR A 105 33.46 -9.95 17.75
N GLY A 106 34.78 -10.07 17.92
CA GLY A 106 35.63 -9.17 18.68
C GLY A 106 36.03 -7.90 17.93
N SER A 107 36.33 -6.87 18.74
CA SER A 107 36.94 -5.61 18.34
C SER A 107 38.34 -5.81 17.75
N GLY A 108 38.56 -5.21 16.57
CA GLY A 108 39.88 -4.93 16.01
C GLY A 108 39.96 -3.45 15.68
N SER A 109 40.84 -2.73 16.39
CA SER A 109 41.15 -1.31 16.19
C SER A 109 42.20 -1.16 15.08
N GLY A 110 42.02 -0.18 14.19
CA GLY A 110 42.98 0.16 13.15
C GLY A 110 42.66 1.53 12.55
N SER A 111 43.39 2.56 13.02
CA SER A 111 43.32 3.94 12.55
C SER A 111 43.72 4.09 11.08
N GLY A 112 43.01 4.97 10.38
CA GLY A 112 43.40 5.51 9.07
C GLY A 112 42.51 6.70 8.71
N SER A 113 43.01 7.91 8.97
CA SER A 113 42.38 9.19 8.63
C SER A 113 42.15 9.34 7.13
N GLY A 114 40.95 9.84 6.79
CA GLY A 114 40.61 10.34 5.46
C GLY A 114 39.30 11.10 5.52
N SER A 115 39.38 12.41 5.73
CA SER A 115 38.25 13.35 5.72
C SER A 115 37.41 13.26 4.44
N GLY A 116 36.11 13.12 4.60
CA GLY A 116 35.11 13.22 3.55
C GLY A 116 33.70 13.23 4.15
N SER A 117 33.29 14.40 4.65
CA SER A 117 31.93 14.65 5.14
C SER A 117 30.94 14.72 3.95
N GLY A 118 29.91 13.88 3.97
CA GLY A 118 28.78 13.83 3.02
C GLY A 118 28.35 12.38 2.80
N SER A 119 27.14 11.91 3.08
CA SER A 119 25.82 12.51 2.97
C SER A 119 24.85 11.75 3.90
N LYS A 120 24.05 12.46 4.71
CA LYS A 120 22.90 11.92 5.46
C LYS A 120 21.57 12.09 4.69
N ASN A 121 21.64 12.29 3.37
CA ASN A 121 20.54 12.90 2.65
C ASN A 121 19.70 11.85 1.92
N GLY A 122 18.44 11.71 2.34
CA GLY A 122 17.34 11.51 1.40
C GLY A 122 17.28 12.69 0.40
N PRO A 123 16.17 12.89 -0.34
CA PRO A 123 16.08 13.79 -1.49
C PRO A 123 16.21 15.30 -1.18
N GLY A 124 16.67 15.68 0.01
CA GLY A 124 16.68 17.06 0.48
C GLY A 124 15.28 17.59 0.73
N PHE A 125 14.32 16.72 1.09
CA PHE A 125 13.08 17.16 1.72
C PHE A 125 13.34 17.48 3.19
N SER A 126 12.68 18.49 3.75
CA SER A 126 12.82 18.84 5.16
C SER A 126 12.15 17.83 6.10
N GLY A 127 11.29 16.97 5.58
CA GLY A 127 10.57 15.92 6.29
C GLY A 127 10.20 14.77 5.35
N LYS A 128 9.80 13.62 5.93
CA LYS A 128 9.52 12.38 5.17
C LYS A 128 8.09 12.31 4.63
N ARG A 129 7.14 12.99 5.28
CA ARG A 129 5.71 12.96 4.93
C ARG A 129 5.44 13.62 3.57
N GLY A 130 4.62 12.95 2.77
CA GLY A 130 4.15 13.39 1.47
C GLY A 130 2.64 13.53 1.37
N LEU A 131 2.20 14.01 0.22
CA LEU A 131 0.79 14.19 -0.14
C LEU A 131 0.47 13.39 -1.41
N ALA A 132 -0.16 12.23 -1.28
CA ALA A 132 -0.83 11.53 -2.37
C ALA A 132 -2.17 12.23 -2.64
N TYR A 133 -2.43 12.72 -3.86
CA TYR A 133 -3.63 13.51 -4.14
C TYR A 133 -4.18 13.29 -5.54
N ASN A 134 -5.48 13.53 -5.72
CA ASN A 134 -6.10 13.70 -7.03
C ASN A 134 -6.50 15.16 -7.27
N ASP A 135 -7.06 15.81 -6.26
CA ASP A 135 -7.44 17.22 -6.29
C ASP A 135 -6.32 18.09 -5.68
N PRO A 136 -5.65 18.94 -6.48
CA PRO A 136 -4.57 19.80 -5.98
C PRO A 136 -5.07 20.87 -4.99
N LEU A 137 -6.33 21.29 -5.05
CA LEU A 137 -6.88 22.26 -4.10
C LEU A 137 -6.99 21.63 -2.71
N LEU A 138 -7.41 20.37 -2.63
CA LEU A 138 -7.44 19.62 -1.39
C LEU A 138 -6.03 19.33 -0.86
N ALA A 139 -5.08 19.02 -1.75
CA ALA A 139 -3.67 18.87 -1.39
C ALA A 139 -3.08 20.16 -0.80
N ASN A 140 -3.37 21.30 -1.43
CA ASN A 140 -2.91 22.62 -0.97
C ASN A 140 -3.53 22.99 0.39
N LEU A 141 -4.82 22.71 0.58
CA LEU A 141 -5.53 22.92 1.84
C LEU A 141 -4.92 22.06 2.96
N PHE A 142 -4.83 20.75 2.73
CA PHE A 142 -4.32 19.81 3.73
C PHE A 142 -2.86 20.10 4.06
N GLY A 143 -2.01 20.25 3.03
CA GLY A 143 -0.60 20.56 3.21
C GLY A 143 -0.35 21.89 3.92
N GLY A 144 -1.27 22.86 3.82
CA GLY A 144 -1.19 24.12 4.57
C GLY A 144 -1.43 23.94 6.08
N SER A 145 -2.01 22.82 6.49
CA SER A 145 -2.29 22.47 7.88
C SER A 145 -1.19 21.58 8.50
N CYS A 146 -0.26 21.06 7.69
CA CYS A 146 0.85 20.26 8.20
C CYS A 146 1.82 21.09 9.04
N LYS A 147 2.40 20.44 10.05
CA LYS A 147 3.49 21.00 10.86
C LYS A 147 4.59 21.55 9.95
N LYS A 148 5.15 22.71 10.29
CA LYS A 148 6.20 23.36 9.50
C LYS A 148 7.37 22.39 9.27
N GLY A 149 7.73 22.19 8.01
CA GLY A 149 8.80 21.28 7.60
C GLY A 149 8.33 19.88 7.21
N GLU A 150 7.04 19.57 7.39
CA GLU A 150 6.40 18.31 7.02
C GLU A 150 5.53 18.46 5.77
N CYS A 151 5.08 17.33 5.18
CA CYS A 151 4.24 17.31 3.99
C CYS A 151 4.84 18.11 2.82
N THR A 152 6.14 17.94 2.57
CA THR A 152 6.90 18.84 1.67
C THR A 152 7.03 18.36 0.23
N TRP A 153 6.57 17.14 -0.05
CA TRP A 153 6.50 16.57 -1.38
C TRP A 153 5.10 16.03 -1.64
N ALA A 154 4.75 15.89 -2.91
CA ALA A 154 3.43 15.42 -3.32
C ALA A 154 3.48 14.71 -4.67
N TYR A 155 2.55 13.80 -4.89
CA TYR A 155 2.37 13.12 -6.17
C TYR A 155 0.90 12.77 -6.39
N ASN A 156 0.52 12.58 -7.65
CA ASN A 156 -0.87 12.36 -8.07
C ASN A 156 -0.99 11.28 -9.16
N TRP A 157 -0.06 10.33 -9.18
CA TRP A 157 0.01 9.28 -10.19
C TRP A 157 0.19 9.76 -11.65
N ALA A 158 0.38 11.06 -11.87
CA ALA A 158 0.48 11.66 -13.20
C ALA A 158 1.84 12.32 -13.46
N ASP A 159 2.05 12.71 -14.71
CA ASP A 159 3.25 13.38 -15.19
C ASP A 159 3.20 14.91 -15.05
N SER A 160 2.19 15.44 -14.34
CA SER A 160 2.03 16.88 -14.09
C SER A 160 1.27 17.19 -12.79
N ALA A 161 1.63 18.30 -12.15
CA ALA A 161 1.14 18.70 -10.83
C ALA A 161 -0.30 19.24 -10.82
N SER A 162 -0.89 19.48 -12.01
CA SER A 162 -2.29 19.90 -12.19
C SER A 162 -2.78 21.11 -11.35
N GLY A 163 -1.89 21.96 -10.84
CA GLY A 163 -2.26 23.14 -10.02
C GLY A 163 -1.84 23.07 -8.54
N LEU A 164 -1.06 22.06 -8.15
CA LEU A 164 -0.40 22.04 -6.84
C LEU A 164 0.49 23.27 -6.64
N ASP A 165 0.48 23.84 -5.44
CA ASP A 165 1.31 24.98 -5.06
C ASP A 165 2.81 24.64 -5.20
N SER A 166 3.57 25.52 -5.84
CA SER A 166 5.00 25.34 -6.15
C SER A 166 5.90 25.19 -4.92
N LYS A 167 5.40 25.51 -3.72
CA LYS A 167 6.13 25.26 -2.47
C LYS A 167 6.30 23.77 -2.16
N TYR A 168 5.45 22.91 -2.71
CA TYR A 168 5.56 21.46 -2.59
C TYR A 168 6.44 20.91 -3.71
N SER A 169 7.32 19.99 -3.37
CA SER A 169 8.12 19.27 -4.37
C SER A 169 7.23 18.22 -5.05
N PHE A 170 6.70 18.55 -6.22
CA PHE A 170 5.91 17.60 -7.01
C PHE A 170 6.80 16.49 -7.59
N ILE A 171 6.33 15.24 -7.54
CA ILE A 171 7.03 14.05 -8.05
C ILE A 171 6.28 13.52 -9.29
N PRO A 172 6.76 13.80 -10.52
CA PRO A 172 6.17 13.29 -11.74
C PRO A 172 6.28 11.76 -11.80
N THR A 173 5.20 11.12 -12.25
CA THR A 173 5.09 9.66 -12.29
C THR A 173 4.85 9.16 -13.71
N LEU A 174 5.69 8.24 -14.18
CA LEU A 174 5.40 7.42 -15.36
C LEU A 174 4.56 6.23 -14.93
N TRP A 175 3.24 6.37 -14.96
CA TRP A 175 2.33 5.42 -14.34
C TRP A 175 2.39 3.99 -14.91
N GLY A 176 2.58 3.81 -16.22
CA GLY A 176 2.58 2.49 -16.84
C GLY A 176 2.93 2.52 -18.32
N ASN A 177 2.76 1.39 -19.00
CA ASN A 177 3.20 1.17 -20.38
C ASN A 177 2.17 1.51 -21.48
N LYS A 178 0.99 2.03 -21.12
CA LYS A 178 0.02 2.49 -22.15
C LYS A 178 0.64 3.61 -22.98
N GLN A 179 0.38 3.59 -24.29
CA GLN A 179 1.02 4.49 -25.25
C GLN A 179 0.87 5.98 -24.89
N ASP A 180 -0.27 6.38 -24.34
CA ASP A 180 -0.50 7.76 -23.91
C ASP A 180 0.41 8.19 -22.75
N PHE A 181 0.71 7.28 -21.80
CA PHE A 181 1.65 7.56 -20.71
C PHE A 181 3.07 7.72 -21.26
N LEU A 182 3.51 6.77 -22.10
CA LEU A 182 4.84 6.80 -22.71
C LEU A 182 5.06 8.04 -23.59
N SER A 183 4.03 8.43 -24.35
CA SER A 183 4.11 9.60 -25.25
C SER A 183 4.19 10.91 -24.47
N ARG A 184 3.42 11.06 -23.38
CA ARG A 184 3.49 12.25 -22.51
C ARG A 184 4.78 12.33 -21.70
N TRP A 185 5.30 11.19 -21.27
CA TRP A 185 6.58 11.14 -20.55
C TRP A 185 7.77 11.48 -21.45
N GLY A 186 7.81 10.89 -22.65
CA GLY A 186 8.93 11.02 -23.58
C GLY A 186 10.20 10.31 -23.10
N SER A 187 11.20 10.12 -23.96
CA SER A 187 12.42 9.37 -23.64
C SER A 187 13.62 10.25 -23.23
N SER A 188 13.43 11.56 -23.05
CA SER A 188 14.48 12.50 -22.62
C SER A 188 14.48 12.80 -21.13
N CYS A 189 13.48 12.29 -20.41
CA CYS A 189 13.15 12.65 -19.03
C CYS A 189 13.01 14.17 -18.81
N SER A 190 12.35 14.88 -19.72
CA SER A 190 12.05 16.31 -19.52
C SER A 190 11.16 16.55 -18.29
N LYS A 191 10.38 15.55 -17.87
CA LYS A 191 9.58 15.59 -16.64
C LYS A 191 10.43 15.67 -15.37
N GLY A 192 11.66 15.17 -15.41
CA GLY A 192 12.60 15.25 -14.29
C GLY A 192 13.32 16.60 -14.17
N ASP A 193 13.21 17.49 -15.17
CA ASP A 193 13.93 18.76 -15.16
C ASP A 193 13.37 19.67 -14.05
N GLY A 194 14.18 19.95 -13.04
CA GLY A 194 13.80 20.72 -11.84
C GLY A 194 13.01 19.94 -10.79
N ALA A 195 12.62 18.70 -11.06
CA ALA A 195 12.00 17.82 -10.07
C ALA A 195 13.08 17.22 -9.14
N LYS A 196 12.77 17.09 -7.85
CA LYS A 196 13.69 16.44 -6.89
C LYS A 196 13.74 14.92 -7.05
N ALA A 197 12.64 14.30 -7.46
CA ALA A 197 12.58 12.89 -7.81
C ALA A 197 11.57 12.65 -8.94
N VAL A 198 11.60 11.45 -9.50
CA VAL A 198 10.57 10.92 -10.40
C VAL A 198 10.21 9.49 -10.02
N PHE A 199 8.97 9.10 -10.28
CA PHE A 199 8.49 7.73 -10.07
C PHE A 199 8.29 6.99 -11.39
N ALA A 200 8.58 5.69 -11.35
CA ALA A 200 8.25 4.74 -12.40
C ALA A 200 6.86 4.12 -12.15
N PHE A 201 6.61 2.98 -12.80
CA PHE A 201 5.30 2.35 -12.96
C PHE A 201 4.58 2.06 -11.63
N ASN A 202 3.27 2.27 -11.62
CA ASN A 202 2.41 2.09 -10.46
C ASN A 202 1.78 0.70 -10.45
N GLU A 203 2.12 -0.10 -9.44
CA GLU A 203 1.69 -1.49 -9.27
C GLU A 203 1.77 -2.30 -10.58
N PRO A 204 2.96 -2.40 -11.20
CA PRO A 204 3.14 -3.29 -12.36
C PRO A 204 2.85 -4.75 -12.01
N ASP A 205 2.92 -5.10 -10.74
CA ASP A 205 2.60 -6.41 -10.20
C ASP A 205 1.09 -6.71 -10.15
N ASN A 206 0.23 -5.70 -10.27
CA ASN A 206 -1.22 -5.86 -10.16
C ASN A 206 -1.90 -5.76 -11.54
N ALA A 207 -2.67 -6.81 -11.89
CA ALA A 207 -3.41 -6.88 -13.16
C ALA A 207 -4.46 -5.76 -13.36
N GLY A 208 -4.89 -5.11 -12.28
CA GLY A 208 -5.81 -3.96 -12.32
C GLY A 208 -5.13 -2.61 -12.58
N GLN A 209 -3.80 -2.56 -12.59
CA GLN A 209 -3.00 -1.34 -12.55
C GLN A 209 -2.09 -1.24 -13.78
N ALA A 210 -0.78 -1.00 -13.61
CA ALA A 210 0.14 -0.95 -14.75
C ALA A 210 0.31 -2.32 -15.42
N ALA A 211 0.19 -3.42 -14.66
CA ALA A 211 0.15 -4.80 -15.14
C ALA A 211 1.27 -5.15 -16.15
N MET A 212 2.49 -5.31 -15.65
CA MET A 212 3.70 -5.49 -16.45
C MET A 212 4.56 -6.63 -15.90
N ALA A 213 5.13 -7.46 -16.78
CA ALA A 213 6.13 -8.43 -16.37
C ALA A 213 7.44 -7.70 -15.94
N PRO A 214 8.20 -8.22 -14.98
CA PRO A 214 9.44 -7.59 -14.51
C PRO A 214 10.47 -7.30 -15.62
N GLY A 215 10.59 -8.21 -16.59
CA GLY A 215 11.50 -8.05 -17.74
C GLY A 215 11.10 -6.88 -18.65
N ASP A 216 9.83 -6.80 -19.01
CA ASP A 216 9.29 -5.72 -19.85
C ASP A 216 9.36 -4.37 -19.12
N ALA A 217 9.09 -4.37 -17.80
CA ALA A 217 9.26 -3.19 -16.97
C ALA A 217 10.72 -2.73 -16.95
N ALA A 218 11.70 -3.63 -16.81
CA ALA A 218 13.11 -3.28 -16.85
C ALA A 218 13.54 -2.72 -18.23
N ASP A 219 13.05 -3.26 -19.34
CA ASP A 219 13.33 -2.73 -20.68
C ASP A 219 12.78 -1.30 -20.86
N LEU A 220 11.55 -1.06 -20.43
CA LEU A 220 10.95 0.27 -20.47
C LEU A 220 11.61 1.22 -19.47
N PHE A 221 12.06 0.73 -18.32
CA PHE A 221 12.80 1.52 -17.34
C PHE A 221 14.11 2.03 -17.95
N VAL A 222 14.86 1.17 -18.65
CA VAL A 222 16.08 1.58 -19.36
C VAL A 222 15.78 2.65 -20.41
N LYS A 223 14.66 2.52 -21.13
CA LYS A 223 14.30 3.47 -22.19
C LYS A 223 13.81 4.82 -21.66
N TYR A 224 13.00 4.83 -20.61
CA TYR A 224 12.24 6.01 -20.19
C TYR A 224 12.68 6.61 -18.85
N MET A 225 13.26 5.82 -17.95
CA MET A 225 13.66 6.26 -16.61
C MET A 225 15.18 6.46 -16.48
N ASN A 226 16.01 5.62 -17.10
CA ASN A 226 17.47 5.84 -17.08
C ASN A 226 17.92 7.24 -17.54
N PRO A 227 17.27 7.89 -18.54
CA PRO A 227 17.61 9.26 -18.94
C PRO A 227 17.42 10.31 -17.83
N CYS A 228 16.67 9.98 -16.77
CA CYS A 228 16.51 10.83 -15.59
C CYS A 228 17.73 10.81 -14.66
N SER A 229 18.52 9.72 -14.70
CA SER A 229 19.67 9.55 -13.81
C SER A 229 20.69 10.65 -14.03
N GLY A 230 21.10 11.30 -12.93
CA GLY A 230 22.00 12.46 -12.94
C GLY A 230 21.29 13.81 -13.10
N LYS A 231 20.00 13.84 -13.47
CA LYS A 231 19.17 15.05 -13.45
C LYS A 231 18.35 15.15 -12.16
N THR A 232 17.85 14.02 -11.71
CA THR A 232 16.96 13.85 -10.56
C THR A 232 17.16 12.45 -10.00
N ILE A 233 16.67 12.17 -8.78
CA ILE A 233 16.69 10.79 -8.26
C ILE A 233 15.50 9.99 -8.78
N VAL A 234 15.74 8.73 -9.09
CA VAL A 234 14.79 7.88 -9.81
C VAL A 234 14.28 6.75 -8.91
N GLY A 235 12.96 6.68 -8.73
CA GLY A 235 12.32 5.58 -8.02
C GLY A 235 12.10 4.37 -8.91
N ALA A 236 12.36 3.18 -8.38
CA ALA A 236 11.90 1.93 -8.97
C ALA A 236 10.35 1.88 -9.03
N PRO A 237 9.75 0.96 -9.80
CA PRO A 237 8.30 0.79 -9.82
C PRO A 237 7.74 0.53 -8.42
N SER A 238 6.56 1.07 -8.13
CA SER A 238 5.88 0.87 -6.83
C SER A 238 5.13 -0.45 -6.85
N VAL A 239 5.51 -1.39 -5.99
CA VAL A 239 4.82 -2.70 -5.87
C VAL A 239 3.83 -2.73 -4.72
N SER A 240 2.80 -3.57 -4.84
CA SER A 240 1.86 -3.83 -3.74
C SER A 240 2.51 -4.61 -2.57
N ASN A 241 1.77 -4.78 -1.46
CA ASN A 241 2.12 -5.71 -0.39
C ASN A 241 1.52 -7.12 -0.57
N SER A 242 1.13 -7.50 -1.79
CA SER A 242 0.66 -8.84 -2.12
C SER A 242 1.72 -9.91 -1.83
N ASN A 243 1.27 -11.08 -1.40
CA ASN A 243 2.08 -12.27 -1.17
C ASN A 243 1.87 -13.36 -2.24
N LEU A 244 1.12 -13.04 -3.30
CA LEU A 244 0.90 -13.95 -4.42
C LEU A 244 2.16 -14.08 -5.29
N ASP A 245 2.24 -15.18 -6.02
CA ASP A 245 3.33 -15.41 -6.96
C ASP A 245 3.33 -14.35 -8.06
N ASN A 246 4.52 -13.82 -8.37
CA ASN A 246 4.74 -12.72 -9.30
C ASN A 246 4.09 -11.39 -8.89
N GLU A 247 3.67 -11.25 -7.63
CA GLU A 247 3.18 -9.98 -7.08
C GLU A 247 4.09 -9.42 -5.98
N GLY A 248 3.88 -8.16 -5.59
CA GLY A 248 4.52 -7.50 -4.46
C GLY A 248 6.04 -7.61 -4.44
N LEU A 249 6.61 -8.02 -3.30
CA LEU A 249 8.07 -8.11 -3.13
C LEU A 249 8.72 -9.18 -4.02
N LYS A 250 7.98 -10.21 -4.43
CA LYS A 250 8.49 -11.21 -5.37
C LYS A 250 8.67 -10.61 -6.77
N TRP A 251 7.70 -9.82 -7.22
CA TRP A 251 7.84 -9.03 -8.45
C TRP A 251 9.02 -8.07 -8.37
N LEU A 252 9.18 -7.36 -7.23
CA LEU A 252 10.29 -6.43 -7.03
C LEU A 252 11.65 -7.13 -7.11
N GLN A 253 11.78 -8.31 -6.49
CA GLN A 253 13.00 -9.12 -6.54
C GLN A 253 13.37 -9.50 -7.97
N ASP A 254 12.38 -9.93 -8.76
CA ASP A 254 12.58 -10.27 -10.17
C ASP A 254 12.98 -9.04 -10.98
N PHE A 255 12.33 -7.89 -10.76
CA PHE A 255 12.68 -6.63 -11.43
C PHE A 255 14.11 -6.21 -11.11
N VAL A 256 14.52 -6.23 -9.83
CA VAL A 256 15.90 -5.91 -9.43
C VAL A 256 16.90 -6.85 -10.10
N SER A 257 16.58 -8.15 -10.20
CA SER A 257 17.40 -9.14 -10.91
C SER A 257 17.54 -8.81 -12.40
N GLN A 258 16.41 -8.53 -13.09
CA GLN A 258 16.42 -8.12 -14.50
C GLN A 258 17.24 -6.85 -14.72
N CYS A 259 17.15 -5.90 -13.79
CA CYS A 259 17.87 -4.65 -13.84
C CYS A 259 19.39 -4.79 -13.71
N LYS A 260 19.90 -5.82 -13.01
CA LYS A 260 21.35 -6.12 -12.97
C LYS A 260 21.89 -6.46 -14.35
N GLY A 261 21.11 -7.17 -15.18
CA GLY A 261 21.49 -7.49 -16.56
C GLY A 261 21.23 -6.36 -17.56
N LYS A 262 20.13 -5.63 -17.41
CA LYS A 262 19.69 -4.60 -18.37
C LYS A 262 20.27 -3.20 -18.08
N GLY A 263 20.82 -2.97 -16.90
CA GLY A 263 21.46 -1.71 -16.52
C GLY A 263 20.46 -0.61 -16.13
N CYS A 264 19.42 -0.94 -15.35
CA CYS A 264 18.51 0.08 -14.81
C CYS A 264 19.24 1.00 -13.83
N LYS A 265 18.92 2.29 -13.86
CA LYS A 265 19.46 3.33 -12.99
C LYS A 265 18.38 3.88 -12.08
N TYR A 266 18.25 3.33 -10.88
CA TYR A 266 17.33 3.79 -9.84
C TYR A 266 18.09 4.06 -8.54
N ASP A 267 17.60 5.02 -7.76
CA ASP A 267 18.22 5.52 -6.54
C ASP A 267 17.52 5.00 -5.28
N PHE A 268 16.23 4.67 -5.37
CA PHE A 268 15.42 4.13 -4.28
C PHE A 268 14.34 3.17 -4.82
N CYS A 269 13.76 2.33 -3.95
CA CYS A 269 12.60 1.50 -4.28
C CYS A 269 11.32 2.03 -3.66
N ASN A 270 10.22 1.92 -4.40
CA ASN A 270 8.89 2.28 -3.95
C ASN A 270 8.10 1.03 -3.58
N VAL A 271 7.30 1.14 -2.52
CA VAL A 271 6.38 0.08 -2.09
C VAL A 271 5.08 0.67 -1.57
N HIS A 272 4.01 -0.11 -1.66
CA HIS A 272 2.69 0.18 -1.10
C HIS A 272 2.34 -0.80 0.02
N TRP A 273 1.50 -0.37 0.95
CA TRP A 273 1.01 -1.26 2.01
C TRP A 273 -0.45 -0.99 2.39
N TYR A 274 -1.28 -2.03 2.31
CA TYR A 274 -2.66 -2.02 2.76
C TYR A 274 -2.96 -3.28 3.57
N SER A 275 -3.45 -3.12 4.79
CA SER A 275 -3.80 -4.24 5.67
C SER A 275 -4.69 -3.75 6.82
N PRO A 276 -5.31 -4.63 7.62
CA PRO A 276 -5.96 -4.23 8.86
C PRO A 276 -5.01 -3.49 9.82
N ALA A 277 -5.54 -2.56 10.62
CA ALA A 277 -4.80 -1.81 11.63
C ALA A 277 -4.10 -2.73 12.65
N SER A 278 -4.67 -3.91 12.92
CA SER A 278 -4.08 -4.93 13.80
C SER A 278 -2.79 -5.55 13.24
N ALA A 279 -2.52 -5.41 11.94
CA ALA A 279 -1.37 -6.00 11.25
C ALA A 279 -0.18 -5.04 11.11
N ILE A 280 -0.05 -4.05 11.99
CA ILE A 280 1.01 -3.02 11.93
C ILE A 280 2.43 -3.57 11.80
N ASP A 281 2.73 -4.73 12.39
CA ASP A 281 4.07 -5.33 12.27
C ASP A 281 4.39 -5.75 10.82
N THR A 282 3.38 -6.10 10.04
CA THR A 282 3.55 -6.47 8.62
C THR A 282 3.98 -5.29 7.76
N LEU A 283 3.62 -4.05 8.13
CA LEU A 283 4.12 -2.85 7.46
C LEU A 283 5.65 -2.78 7.61
N PHE A 284 6.13 -2.95 8.83
CA PHE A 284 7.55 -2.80 9.13
C PHE A 284 8.39 -3.95 8.57
N SER A 285 7.89 -5.19 8.61
CA SER A 285 8.57 -6.32 7.96
C SER A 285 8.60 -6.16 6.44
N HIS A 286 7.53 -5.64 5.84
CA HIS A 286 7.49 -5.37 4.39
C HIS A 286 8.51 -4.30 3.98
N LEU A 287 8.62 -3.21 4.73
CA LEU A 287 9.62 -2.16 4.48
C LEU A 287 11.06 -2.65 4.62
N GLU A 288 11.34 -3.46 5.65
CA GLU A 288 12.68 -4.02 5.87
C GLU A 288 13.07 -5.00 4.75
N GLU A 289 12.14 -5.85 4.32
CA GLU A 289 12.39 -6.82 3.25
C GLU A 289 12.56 -6.13 1.89
N ALA A 290 11.76 -5.10 1.60
CA ALA A 290 11.95 -4.27 0.42
C ALA A 290 13.33 -3.62 0.38
N HIS A 291 13.82 -3.12 1.53
CA HIS A 291 15.16 -2.54 1.65
C HIS A 291 16.27 -3.55 1.32
N LYS A 292 16.13 -4.79 1.80
CA LYS A 292 17.07 -5.89 1.48
C LYS A 292 17.05 -6.26 0.00
N ILE A 293 15.85 -6.40 -0.58
CA ILE A 293 15.67 -6.71 -2.00
C ILE A 293 16.26 -5.61 -2.89
N CYS A 294 16.11 -4.35 -2.48
CA CYS A 294 16.61 -3.18 -3.19
C CYS A 294 18.13 -2.95 -3.00
N ASP A 295 18.90 -4.01 -2.70
CA ASP A 295 20.34 -3.98 -2.44
C ASP A 295 20.76 -2.90 -1.41
N GLY A 296 19.94 -2.68 -0.37
CA GLY A 296 20.20 -1.71 0.70
C GLY A 296 19.97 -0.24 0.31
N LYS A 297 19.31 0.04 -0.82
CA LYS A 297 18.92 1.40 -1.21
C LYS A 297 17.76 1.93 -0.36
N PRO A 298 17.59 3.25 -0.25
CA PRO A 298 16.46 3.85 0.44
C PRO A 298 15.10 3.34 -0.07
N ILE A 299 14.13 3.32 0.83
CA ILE A 299 12.72 2.96 0.55
C ILE A 299 11.85 4.20 0.65
N TRP A 300 10.86 4.26 -0.23
CA TRP A 300 9.75 5.21 -0.18
C TRP A 300 8.44 4.42 -0.09
N LEU A 301 7.67 4.68 0.96
CA LEU A 301 6.34 4.11 1.15
C LEU A 301 5.31 5.05 0.51
N THR A 302 5.15 4.94 -0.80
CA THR A 302 4.36 5.92 -1.57
C THR A 302 2.87 5.82 -1.26
N GLU A 303 2.41 4.66 -0.80
CA GLU A 303 1.04 4.46 -0.33
C GLU A 303 1.03 3.60 0.93
N PHE A 304 0.34 4.06 1.96
CA PHE A 304 -0.14 3.17 3.01
C PHE A 304 -1.47 3.63 3.57
N ALA A 305 -2.37 2.67 3.82
CA ALA A 305 -3.59 2.92 4.57
C ALA A 305 -4.00 1.65 5.33
N PRO A 306 -4.13 1.71 6.67
CA PRO A 306 -4.74 0.63 7.42
C PRO A 306 -6.26 0.59 7.17
N THR A 307 -6.86 -0.59 7.29
CA THR A 307 -8.32 -0.78 7.34
C THR A 307 -8.76 -1.09 8.77
N GLY A 308 -9.99 -0.71 9.12
CA GLY A 308 -10.55 -0.89 10.46
C GLY A 308 -11.56 0.21 10.79
N SER A 309 -12.04 0.23 12.03
CA SER A 309 -12.84 1.35 12.55
C SER A 309 -12.00 2.64 12.59
N PRO A 310 -12.62 3.84 12.56
CA PRO A 310 -11.90 5.10 12.65
C PRO A 310 -10.97 5.19 13.87
N SER A 311 -11.39 4.66 15.03
CA SER A 311 -10.54 4.62 16.23
C SER A 311 -9.32 3.72 16.09
N GLU A 312 -9.47 2.55 15.45
CA GLU A 312 -8.34 1.64 15.22
C GLU A 312 -7.32 2.24 14.25
N ILE A 313 -7.82 2.93 13.21
CA ILE A 313 -6.98 3.64 12.24
C ILE A 313 -6.24 4.79 12.93
N ASP A 314 -6.92 5.59 13.75
CA ASP A 314 -6.28 6.68 14.52
C ASP A 314 -5.19 6.14 15.46
N GLU A 315 -5.44 5.03 16.15
CA GLU A 315 -4.44 4.37 17.01
C GLU A 315 -3.26 3.79 16.23
N PHE A 316 -3.52 3.19 15.06
CA PHE A 316 -2.49 2.74 14.15
C PHE A 316 -1.58 3.91 13.78
N MET A 317 -2.14 5.04 13.35
CA MET A 317 -1.37 6.16 12.84
C MET A 317 -0.52 6.82 13.91
N LYS A 318 -1.04 6.94 15.15
CA LYS A 318 -0.29 7.42 16.31
C LYS A 318 0.94 6.55 16.64
N LYS A 319 0.90 5.25 16.33
CA LYS A 319 2.02 4.32 16.52
C LYS A 319 2.94 4.25 15.30
N ALA A 320 2.36 4.26 14.10
CA ALA A 320 3.07 4.06 12.86
C ALA A 320 3.96 5.26 12.49
N ILE A 321 3.43 6.49 12.55
CA ILE A 321 4.16 7.70 12.12
C ILE A 321 5.50 7.86 12.86
N PRO A 322 5.57 7.84 14.21
CA PRO A 322 6.84 8.01 14.91
C PRO A 322 7.85 6.90 14.57
N LYS A 323 7.37 5.68 14.34
CA LYS A 323 8.23 4.56 13.95
C LYS A 323 8.73 4.72 12.50
N LEU A 324 7.87 5.10 11.56
CA LEU A 324 8.27 5.44 10.18
C LEU A 324 9.31 6.56 10.15
N ASP A 325 9.12 7.61 10.96
CA ASP A 325 10.07 8.72 11.06
C ASP A 325 11.44 8.27 11.59
N SER A 326 11.47 7.27 12.49
CA SER A 326 12.70 6.73 13.06
C SER A 326 13.51 5.80 12.13
N LEU A 327 12.92 5.31 11.03
CA LEU A 327 13.61 4.40 10.11
C LEU A 327 14.55 5.16 9.17
N ASP A 328 15.87 5.01 9.34
CA ASP A 328 16.87 5.71 8.51
C ASP A 328 16.78 5.37 7.02
N TYR A 329 16.46 4.12 6.69
CA TYR A 329 16.32 3.67 5.30
C TYR A 329 15.00 4.09 4.65
N LEU A 330 13.99 4.49 5.43
CA LEU A 330 12.73 5.03 4.91
C LEU A 330 12.88 6.54 4.79
N THR A 331 12.97 7.03 3.55
CA THR A 331 13.31 8.45 3.30
C THR A 331 12.12 9.30 2.86
N ALA A 332 10.99 8.66 2.51
CA ALA A 332 9.72 9.32 2.27
C ALA A 332 8.54 8.36 2.49
N TYR A 333 7.39 8.88 2.90
CA TYR A 333 6.15 8.12 2.94
C TYR A 333 4.92 9.02 2.76
N SER A 334 3.84 8.50 2.18
CA SER A 334 2.57 9.20 2.05
C SER A 334 1.41 8.32 2.47
N TYR A 335 0.53 8.85 3.32
CA TYR A 335 -0.75 8.19 3.58
C TYR A 335 -1.59 8.19 2.29
N PHE A 336 -2.36 7.12 2.07
CA PHE A 336 -3.31 7.05 0.97
C PHE A 336 -4.72 7.41 1.46
N MET A 337 -5.26 8.60 1.18
CA MET A 337 -4.68 9.73 0.43
C MET A 337 -5.39 11.03 0.83
N VAL A 338 -4.98 12.18 0.27
CA VAL A 338 -5.68 13.45 0.46
C VAL A 338 -6.99 13.44 -0.33
N LYS A 339 -8.10 13.14 0.36
CA LYS A 339 -9.48 13.21 -0.14
C LYS A 339 -10.48 13.40 1.01
N PRO A 340 -11.73 13.81 0.71
CA PRO A 340 -12.82 13.72 1.68
C PRO A 340 -13.03 12.29 2.15
N ASP A 341 -13.58 12.13 3.35
CA ASP A 341 -13.77 10.83 4.03
C ASP A 341 -12.47 10.04 4.23
N SER A 342 -11.34 10.76 4.31
CA SER A 342 -10.00 10.21 4.56
C SER A 342 -9.19 11.19 5.42
N LEU A 343 -8.12 11.81 4.89
CA LEU A 343 -7.38 12.89 5.57
C LEU A 343 -8.20 14.17 5.75
N LEU A 344 -9.28 14.34 4.99
CA LEU A 344 -10.23 15.43 5.13
C LEU A 344 -11.59 14.88 5.55
N SER A 345 -12.31 15.60 6.40
CA SER A 345 -13.71 15.32 6.74
C SER A 345 -14.69 15.90 5.70
N GLY A 346 -14.20 16.77 4.82
CA GLY A 346 -14.97 17.41 3.75
C GLY A 346 -14.07 18.36 2.95
N ALA A 347 -14.66 19.28 2.19
CA ALA A 347 -13.89 20.18 1.31
C ALA A 347 -12.98 21.18 2.06
N ASN A 348 -13.28 21.50 3.32
CA ASN A 348 -12.66 22.64 4.03
C ASN A 348 -12.10 22.28 5.43
N ALA A 349 -12.09 21.00 5.82
CA ALA A 349 -11.71 20.60 7.17
C ALA A 349 -10.95 19.27 7.19
N LEU A 350 -9.95 19.18 8.08
CA LEU A 350 -9.26 17.93 8.37
C LEU A 350 -10.18 16.98 9.13
N SER A 351 -9.98 15.68 8.94
CA SER A 351 -10.58 14.64 9.78
C SER A 351 -9.75 14.42 11.07
N SER A 352 -10.21 13.56 11.98
CA SER A 352 -9.40 13.13 13.15
C SER A 352 -8.05 12.55 12.69
N LEU A 353 -8.11 11.60 11.76
CA LEU A 353 -6.98 11.01 11.07
C LEU A 353 -6.09 12.06 10.40
N GLY A 354 -6.69 13.03 9.70
CA GLY A 354 -5.99 14.13 9.06
C GLY A 354 -5.18 14.97 10.04
N ASN A 355 -5.77 15.29 11.19
CA ASN A 355 -5.06 15.99 12.26
C ASN A 355 -3.86 15.19 12.76
N ILE A 356 -4.02 13.87 12.99
CA ILE A 356 -2.92 13.00 13.40
C ILE A 356 -1.79 13.02 12.37
N TYR A 357 -2.11 12.85 11.08
CA TYR A 357 -1.11 12.83 10.01
C TYR A 357 -0.39 14.18 9.86
N ALA A 358 -1.12 15.30 9.99
CA ALA A 358 -0.58 16.65 9.86
C ALA A 358 0.29 17.09 11.07
N SER A 359 -0.03 16.62 12.28
CA SER A 359 0.58 17.14 13.52
C SER A 359 1.63 16.24 14.17
N ALA A 360 1.66 14.94 13.84
CA ALA A 360 2.52 13.95 14.50
C ALA A 360 4.01 14.33 14.54
#